data_AF-A0AAJ2AWT5-F1
#
_entry.id   AF-A0AAJ2AWT5-F1
#
_cell.length_a   1.000
_cell.length_b   1.000
_cell.length_c   1.000
_cell.angle_alpha   90.00
_cell.angle_beta   90.00
_cell.angle_gamma   90.00
#
_symmetry.space_group_name_H-M   'P 1'
#
loop_
_entity.id
_entity.type
_entity.pdbx_description
1 polymer ?
#
loop_
_entity_poly.entity_id
_entity_poly.type
_entity_poly.pdbx_seq_one_letter_code
_entity_poly.pdbx_strand_id
1 'polypeptide(L)'
;MKSLRSALRVLMEFTSGKPSYTVTELAAQTGLSKSHISKIAAALADAQLIRQDPASQAFSVAVRSFVLGSQFFNQDDLCGQALPLLRDLTEQTGHSTRLSMLDGDRAAYLIGINGPLFTDSPWKIGTYMPIHATSAGRVLLAFMADDDMRALLRGPLRKITQETIVDAETLFELLRAVREHGFSASRDENTVGLGAVSVPVFDAHRVVIGALSIAFPSHNVARSEEAALLAPLQRAARTLSQRLGCPVYPYGSAR
;
A
#
# COMPACT_ATOMS: atom_id res chain seq x y z
N MET A 1 -11.90 -4.58 28.60
CA MET A 1 -10.98 -3.79 27.73
C MET A 1 -9.69 -4.51 27.37
N LYS A 2 -8.91 -5.07 28.32
CA LYS A 2 -7.63 -5.75 28.03
C LYS A 2 -7.78 -6.97 27.10
N SER A 3 -8.81 -7.80 27.31
CA SER A 3 -9.12 -8.97 26.46
C SER A 3 -9.43 -8.59 25.01
N LEU A 4 -10.27 -7.57 24.80
CA LEU A 4 -10.61 -7.06 23.47
C LEU A 4 -9.38 -6.55 22.72
N ARG A 5 -8.51 -5.77 23.40
CA ARG A 5 -7.25 -5.30 22.78
C ARG A 5 -6.34 -6.46 22.38
N SER A 6 -6.24 -7.50 23.20
CA SER A 6 -5.48 -8.70 22.85
C SER A 6 -6.08 -9.44 21.65
N ALA A 7 -7.41 -9.56 21.57
CA ALA A 7 -8.08 -10.18 20.44
C ALA A 7 -7.86 -9.42 19.13
N LEU A 8 -8.02 -8.09 19.17
CA LEU A 8 -7.74 -7.21 18.03
C LEU A 8 -6.27 -7.31 17.61
N ARG A 9 -5.33 -7.31 18.57
CA ARG A 9 -3.90 -7.47 18.26
C ARG A 9 -3.62 -8.77 17.51
N VAL A 10 -4.19 -9.89 17.95
CA VAL A 10 -4.04 -11.19 17.26
C VAL A 10 -4.64 -11.15 15.86
N LEU A 11 -5.83 -10.54 15.70
CA LEU A 11 -6.48 -10.41 14.40
C LEU A 11 -5.64 -9.55 13.43
N MET A 12 -5.01 -8.48 13.92
CA MET A 12 -4.16 -7.61 13.11
C MET A 12 -2.87 -8.29 12.61
N GLU A 13 -2.39 -9.38 13.22
CA GLU A 13 -1.23 -10.11 12.68
C GLU A 13 -1.49 -10.70 11.28
N PHE A 14 -2.76 -10.93 10.94
CA PHE A 14 -3.16 -11.44 9.63
C PHE A 14 -3.06 -10.39 8.50
N THR A 15 -2.76 -9.12 8.81
CA THR A 15 -2.55 -8.06 7.80
C THR A 15 -1.10 -7.98 7.31
N SER A 16 -0.21 -8.86 7.78
CA SER A 16 1.22 -8.87 7.45
C SER A 16 1.54 -9.40 6.04
N GLY A 17 0.56 -10.01 5.36
CA GLY A 17 0.74 -10.70 4.08
C GLY A 17 1.14 -12.17 4.18
N LYS A 18 1.39 -12.70 5.39
CA LYS A 18 1.58 -14.15 5.61
C LYS A 18 0.23 -14.88 5.54
N PRO A 19 0.11 -16.00 4.80
CA PRO A 19 -1.19 -16.65 4.53
C PRO A 19 -1.82 -17.33 5.75
N SER A 20 -1.00 -17.82 6.68
CA SER A 20 -1.48 -18.53 7.86
C SER A 20 -0.47 -18.49 9.01
N TYR A 21 -0.97 -18.76 10.21
CA TYR A 21 -0.23 -18.67 11.45
C TYR A 21 -0.59 -19.79 12.43
N THR A 22 0.43 -20.40 13.04
CA THR A 22 0.23 -21.29 14.18
C THR A 22 0.10 -20.50 15.49
N VAL A 23 -0.43 -21.14 16.53
CA VAL A 23 -0.48 -20.56 17.90
C VAL A 23 0.91 -20.14 18.38
N THR A 24 1.95 -20.92 18.08
CA THR A 24 3.32 -20.62 18.50
C THR A 24 3.84 -19.35 17.84
N GLU A 25 3.55 -19.14 16.56
CA GLU A 25 3.99 -17.95 15.82
C GLU A 25 3.24 -16.70 16.28
N LEU A 26 1.92 -16.79 16.48
CA LEU A 26 1.12 -15.69 17.03
C LEU A 26 1.59 -15.32 18.44
N ALA A 27 1.94 -16.30 19.28
CA ALA A 27 2.50 -16.06 20.60
C ALA A 27 3.84 -15.32 20.52
N ALA A 28 4.72 -15.70 19.60
CA ALA A 28 6.01 -15.04 19.40
C ALA A 28 5.85 -13.59 18.90
N GLN A 29 4.93 -13.33 17.98
CA GLN A 29 4.72 -11.98 17.41
C GLN A 29 4.00 -11.04 18.37
N THR A 30 3.00 -11.55 19.10
CA THR A 30 2.19 -10.72 20.00
C THR A 30 2.74 -10.64 21.43
N GLY A 31 3.69 -11.52 21.81
CA GLY A 31 4.19 -11.65 23.18
C GLY A 31 3.15 -12.19 24.17
N LEU A 32 2.02 -12.74 23.69
CA LEU A 32 0.99 -13.36 24.53
C LEU A 32 1.29 -14.84 24.76
N SER A 33 0.80 -15.39 25.88
CA SER A 33 0.97 -16.83 26.16
C SER A 33 0.18 -17.69 25.16
N LYS A 34 0.70 -18.89 24.85
CA LYS A 34 0.04 -19.84 23.93
C LYS A 34 -1.41 -20.15 24.35
N SER A 35 -1.65 -20.34 25.65
CA SER A 35 -3.01 -20.58 26.17
C SER A 35 -3.95 -19.39 25.90
N HIS A 36 -3.46 -18.16 26.01
CA HIS A 36 -4.26 -16.97 25.72
C HIS A 36 -4.54 -16.85 24.22
N ILE A 37 -3.53 -17.10 23.38
CA ILE A 37 -3.69 -17.14 21.91
C ILE A 37 -4.71 -18.19 21.50
N SER A 38 -4.63 -19.43 22.01
CA SER A 38 -5.59 -20.49 21.68
C SER A 38 -7.03 -20.08 21.98
N LYS A 39 -7.29 -19.46 23.13
CA LYS A 39 -8.64 -18.96 23.49
C LYS A 39 -9.11 -17.84 22.57
N ILE A 40 -8.22 -16.89 22.24
CA ILE A 40 -8.53 -15.80 21.31
C ILE A 40 -8.82 -16.35 19.91
N ALA A 41 -7.97 -17.25 19.41
CA ALA A 41 -8.10 -17.82 18.09
C ALA A 41 -9.39 -18.66 17.96
N ALA A 42 -9.74 -19.43 18.99
CA ALA A 42 -11.04 -20.11 19.07
C ALA A 42 -12.21 -19.12 18.96
N ALA A 43 -12.21 -18.05 19.76
CA ALA A 43 -13.27 -17.04 19.72
C ALA A 43 -13.36 -16.32 18.35
N LEU A 44 -12.22 -16.02 17.71
CA LEU A 44 -12.19 -15.44 16.36
C LEU A 44 -12.67 -16.43 15.29
N ALA A 45 -12.40 -17.72 15.48
CA ALA A 45 -12.87 -18.79 14.59
C ALA A 45 -14.37 -19.04 14.75
N ASP A 46 -14.90 -19.04 15.97
CA ASP A 46 -16.33 -19.10 16.27
C ASP A 46 -17.07 -17.90 15.65
N ALA A 47 -16.45 -16.71 15.70
CA ALA A 47 -16.92 -15.53 15.00
C ALA A 47 -16.71 -15.57 13.47
N GLN A 48 -16.11 -16.64 12.93
CA GLN A 48 -15.77 -16.88 11.52
C GLN A 48 -14.89 -15.80 10.88
N LEU A 49 -14.13 -15.05 11.68
CA LEU A 49 -13.18 -14.06 11.17
C LEU A 49 -11.86 -14.72 10.72
N ILE A 50 -11.50 -15.82 11.37
CA ILE A 50 -10.42 -16.72 10.96
C ILE A 50 -10.96 -18.15 10.84
N ARG A 51 -10.20 -19.02 10.17
CA ARG A 51 -10.47 -20.47 10.10
C ARG A 51 -9.21 -21.24 10.47
N GLN A 52 -9.39 -22.38 11.12
CA GLN A 52 -8.30 -23.30 11.42
C GLN A 52 -8.24 -24.40 10.37
N ASP A 53 -7.05 -24.67 9.85
CA ASP A 53 -6.79 -25.82 8.99
C ASP A 53 -6.65 -27.09 9.84
N PRO A 54 -7.44 -28.16 9.59
CA PRO A 54 -7.42 -29.36 10.42
C PRO A 54 -6.08 -30.10 10.44
N ALA A 55 -5.32 -30.07 9.33
CA ALA A 55 -4.08 -30.83 9.19
C ALA A 55 -2.89 -30.12 9.83
N SER A 56 -2.70 -28.84 9.51
CA SER A 56 -1.59 -28.02 9.98
C SER A 56 -1.87 -27.34 11.32
N GLN A 57 -3.13 -27.30 11.76
CA GLN A 57 -3.59 -26.53 12.93
C GLN A 57 -3.33 -25.02 12.82
N ALA A 58 -2.95 -24.53 11.63
CA ALA A 58 -2.70 -23.12 11.38
C ALA A 58 -4.01 -22.38 11.14
N PHE A 59 -4.06 -21.12 11.59
CA PHE A 59 -5.17 -20.22 11.37
C PHE A 59 -4.92 -19.38 10.12
N SER A 60 -5.96 -19.09 9.35
CA SER A 60 -5.95 -18.19 8.19
C SER A 60 -7.21 -17.32 8.17
N VAL A 61 -7.18 -16.21 7.43
CA VAL A 61 -8.34 -15.31 7.30
C VAL A 61 -9.52 -16.06 6.67
N ALA A 62 -10.70 -15.98 7.30
CA ALA A 62 -11.93 -16.60 6.79
C ALA A 62 -12.76 -15.64 5.93
N VAL A 63 -13.71 -16.20 5.17
CA VAL A 63 -14.53 -15.47 4.19
C VAL A 63 -15.31 -14.31 4.83
N ARG A 64 -15.75 -14.42 6.08
CA ARG A 64 -16.48 -13.34 6.76
C ARG A 64 -15.66 -12.05 6.87
N SER A 65 -14.34 -12.17 7.04
CA SER A 65 -13.44 -11.01 7.05
C SER A 65 -13.36 -10.33 5.67
N PHE A 66 -13.43 -11.10 4.58
CA PHE A 66 -13.57 -10.53 3.23
C PHE A 66 -14.91 -9.80 3.06
N VAL A 67 -16.03 -10.40 3.50
CA VAL A 67 -17.36 -9.78 3.42
C VAL A 67 -17.41 -8.46 4.21
N LEU A 68 -16.73 -8.38 5.35
CA LEU A 68 -16.61 -7.15 6.12
C LEU A 68 -15.74 -6.12 5.38
N GLY A 69 -14.55 -6.53 4.92
CA GLY A 69 -13.64 -5.65 4.20
C GLY A 69 -14.18 -5.15 2.87
N SER A 70 -15.01 -5.94 2.17
CA SER A 70 -15.60 -5.55 0.89
C SER A 70 -16.60 -4.40 1.00
N GLN A 71 -17.13 -4.12 2.21
CA GLN A 71 -17.96 -2.93 2.42
C GLN A 71 -17.18 -1.65 2.14
N PHE A 72 -15.89 -1.60 2.50
CA PHE A 72 -15.02 -0.48 2.16
C PHE A 72 -14.94 -0.29 0.64
N PHE A 73 -14.65 -1.37 -0.09
CA PHE A 73 -14.54 -1.33 -1.56
C PHE A 73 -15.86 -0.93 -2.24
N ASN A 74 -17.00 -1.39 -1.74
CA ASN A 74 -18.31 -1.10 -2.35
C ASN A 74 -18.83 0.31 -2.05
N GLN A 75 -18.36 0.94 -0.98
CA GLN A 75 -18.75 2.31 -0.59
C GLN A 75 -17.78 3.37 -1.15
N ASP A 76 -16.56 2.98 -1.48
CA ASP A 76 -15.52 3.88 -1.94
C ASP A 76 -15.49 3.97 -3.48
N ASP A 77 -16.00 5.09 -3.99
CA ASP A 77 -15.96 5.45 -5.41
C ASP A 77 -14.53 5.39 -5.99
N LEU A 78 -13.49 5.63 -5.18
CA LEU A 78 -12.10 5.63 -5.61
C LEU A 78 -11.70 4.28 -6.22
N CYS A 79 -11.99 3.18 -5.53
CA CYS A 79 -11.55 1.86 -5.99
C CYS A 79 -12.29 1.43 -7.26
N GLY A 80 -13.61 1.62 -7.30
CA GLY A 80 -14.43 1.30 -8.46
C GLY A 80 -14.02 2.07 -9.72
N GLN A 81 -13.72 3.36 -9.58
CA GLN A 81 -13.32 4.21 -10.69
C GLN A 81 -11.86 4.04 -11.11
N ALA A 82 -10.97 3.67 -10.18
CA ALA A 82 -9.56 3.42 -10.47
C ALA A 82 -9.33 2.12 -11.23
N LEU A 83 -10.10 1.06 -10.94
CA LEU A 83 -9.89 -0.28 -11.51
C LEU A 83 -9.82 -0.32 -13.05
N PRO A 84 -10.74 0.30 -13.84
CA PRO A 84 -10.61 0.32 -15.29
C PRO A 84 -9.36 1.07 -15.75
N LEU A 85 -9.01 2.20 -15.11
CA LEU A 85 -7.82 2.98 -15.47
C LEU A 85 -6.52 2.21 -15.20
N LEU A 86 -6.48 1.42 -14.13
CA LEU A 86 -5.36 0.53 -13.82
C LEU A 86 -5.20 -0.57 -14.88
N ARG A 87 -6.31 -1.16 -15.36
CA ARG A 87 -6.27 -2.15 -16.45
C ARG A 87 -5.71 -1.54 -17.72
N ASP A 88 -6.25 -0.40 -18.16
CA ASP A 88 -5.79 0.29 -19.36
C ASP A 88 -4.29 0.65 -19.27
N LEU A 89 -3.84 1.14 -18.11
CA LEU A 89 -2.43 1.43 -17.87
C LEU A 89 -1.55 0.17 -17.94
N THR A 90 -2.01 -0.94 -17.36
CA THR A 90 -1.26 -2.20 -17.39
C THR A 90 -1.19 -2.77 -18.81
N GLU A 91 -2.28 -2.71 -19.57
CA GLU A 91 -2.30 -3.12 -20.98
C GLU A 91 -1.37 -2.22 -21.83
N GLN A 92 -1.38 -0.91 -21.60
CA GLN A 92 -0.54 0.04 -22.32
C GLN A 92 0.96 -0.12 -22.03
N THR A 93 1.31 -0.41 -20.77
CA THR A 93 2.72 -0.39 -20.31
C THR A 93 3.34 -1.78 -20.18
N GLY A 94 2.53 -2.84 -20.13
CA GLY A 94 2.96 -4.19 -19.76
C GLY A 94 3.38 -4.36 -18.29
N HIS A 95 3.35 -3.29 -17.50
CA HIS A 95 3.81 -3.26 -16.11
C HIS A 95 2.64 -3.34 -15.12
N SER A 96 2.95 -3.74 -13.88
CA SER A 96 1.93 -3.88 -12.85
C SER A 96 1.49 -2.51 -12.36
N THR A 97 0.19 -2.30 -12.21
CA THR A 97 -0.37 -1.02 -11.74
C THR A 97 -1.11 -1.20 -10.42
N ARG A 98 -1.08 -0.18 -9.55
CA ARG A 98 -1.65 -0.27 -8.20
C ARG A 98 -2.27 1.05 -7.77
N LEU A 99 -3.28 0.95 -6.91
CA LEU A 99 -3.83 2.05 -6.12
C LEU A 99 -3.50 1.80 -4.65
N SER A 100 -3.01 2.85 -4.00
CA SER A 100 -2.64 2.83 -2.58
C SER A 100 -3.28 4.00 -1.84
N MET A 101 -3.51 3.83 -0.54
CA MET A 101 -4.14 4.83 0.32
C MET A 101 -3.44 4.88 1.67
N LEU A 102 -3.50 6.05 2.32
CA LEU A 102 -3.11 6.22 3.71
C LEU A 102 -4.20 5.70 4.66
N ASP A 103 -3.81 4.88 5.63
CA ASP A 103 -4.62 4.40 6.75
C ASP A 103 -3.90 4.79 8.04
N GLY A 104 -4.29 5.95 8.57
CA GLY A 104 -3.64 6.59 9.71
C GLY A 104 -2.16 6.88 9.42
N ASP A 105 -1.27 6.11 10.06
CA ASP A 105 0.18 6.24 9.99
C ASP A 105 0.86 5.29 8.97
N ARG A 106 0.06 4.49 8.25
CA ARG A 106 0.56 3.47 7.32
C ARG A 106 -0.07 3.65 5.94
N ALA A 107 0.58 3.12 4.91
CA ALA A 107 0.03 3.08 3.56
C ALA A 107 -0.30 1.63 3.16
N ALA A 108 -1.47 1.41 2.57
CA ALA A 108 -1.94 0.09 2.15
C ALA A 108 -2.09 0.01 0.62
N TYR A 109 -1.79 -1.16 0.05
CA TYR A 109 -2.17 -1.49 -1.32
C TYR A 109 -3.64 -1.91 -1.34
N LEU A 110 -4.50 -1.11 -1.98
CA LEU A 110 -5.94 -1.38 -2.01
C LEU A 110 -6.35 -2.29 -3.16
N ILE A 111 -5.90 -1.97 -4.37
CA ILE A 111 -6.16 -2.75 -5.58
C ILE A 111 -4.98 -2.64 -6.54
N GLY A 112 -4.91 -3.55 -7.51
CA GLY A 112 -3.96 -3.46 -8.61
C GLY A 112 -4.16 -4.56 -9.64
N ILE A 113 -3.49 -4.40 -10.77
CA ILE A 113 -3.48 -5.33 -11.89
C ILE A 113 -2.03 -5.74 -12.13
N ASN A 114 -1.77 -7.05 -12.15
CA ASN A 114 -0.46 -7.57 -12.47
C ASN A 114 -0.22 -7.48 -13.98
N GLY A 115 0.90 -6.88 -14.37
CA GLY A 115 1.35 -6.85 -15.76
C GLY A 115 2.18 -8.07 -16.13
N PRO A 116 2.22 -8.45 -17.42
CA PRO A 116 2.95 -9.63 -17.88
C PRO A 116 4.47 -9.53 -17.72
N LEU A 117 5.03 -8.31 -17.62
CA LEU A 117 6.47 -8.08 -17.53
C LEU A 117 7.04 -8.26 -16.11
N PHE A 118 6.18 -8.45 -15.09
CA PHE A 118 6.65 -8.61 -13.70
C PHE A 118 5.75 -9.50 -12.86
N THR A 119 5.83 -10.81 -13.11
CA THR A 119 4.97 -11.82 -12.49
C THR A 119 5.28 -12.08 -11.01
N ASP A 120 6.54 -11.87 -10.59
CA ASP A 120 7.01 -12.28 -9.27
C ASP A 120 7.06 -11.14 -8.24
N SER A 121 6.40 -10.00 -8.54
CA SER A 121 6.42 -8.86 -7.63
C SER A 121 5.72 -9.20 -6.30
N PRO A 122 6.39 -9.08 -5.13
CA PRO A 122 5.93 -9.67 -3.86
C PRO A 122 4.79 -8.90 -3.15
N TRP A 123 4.08 -8.03 -3.87
CA TRP A 123 3.01 -7.23 -3.31
C TRP A 123 1.70 -8.01 -3.22
N LYS A 124 0.85 -7.64 -2.26
CA LYS A 124 -0.48 -8.22 -2.10
C LYS A 124 -1.49 -7.13 -1.79
N ILE A 125 -2.68 -7.25 -2.37
CA ILE A 125 -3.85 -6.46 -1.98
C ILE A 125 -4.12 -6.63 -0.48
N GLY A 126 -4.47 -5.54 0.21
CA GLY A 126 -4.77 -5.52 1.64
C GLY A 126 -3.54 -5.63 2.55
N THR A 127 -2.34 -5.33 2.04
CA THR A 127 -1.12 -5.30 2.86
C THR A 127 -0.56 -3.89 2.96
N TYR A 128 0.04 -3.60 4.12
CA TYR A 128 0.75 -2.34 4.34
C TYR A 128 2.12 -2.37 3.70
N MET A 129 2.54 -1.21 3.21
CA MET A 129 3.88 -0.98 2.67
C MET A 129 4.71 -0.10 3.60
N PRO A 130 6.05 -0.24 3.59
CA PRO A 130 6.94 0.69 4.27
C PRO A 130 6.87 2.07 3.58
N ILE A 131 6.22 3.02 4.25
CA ILE A 131 5.78 4.28 3.64
C ILE A 131 6.95 5.17 3.16
N HIS A 132 8.12 5.08 3.80
CA HIS A 132 9.33 5.83 3.40
C HIS A 132 10.08 5.19 2.22
N ALA A 133 9.95 3.87 2.04
CA ALA A 133 10.73 3.08 1.09
C ALA A 133 9.99 2.79 -0.22
N THR A 134 8.79 3.34 -0.42
CA THR A 134 8.01 3.18 -1.65
C THR A 134 7.67 4.53 -2.27
N SER A 135 7.63 4.57 -3.61
CA SER A 135 7.16 5.76 -4.35
C SER A 135 5.74 6.17 -3.94
N ALA A 136 4.84 5.20 -3.76
CA ALA A 136 3.46 5.45 -3.35
C ALA A 136 3.38 6.04 -1.94
N GLY A 137 4.16 5.49 -1.00
CA GLY A 137 4.21 5.98 0.36
C GLY A 137 4.78 7.39 0.45
N ARG A 138 5.80 7.71 -0.35
CA ARG A 138 6.31 9.09 -0.46
C ARG A 138 5.29 10.05 -1.04
N VAL A 139 4.55 9.65 -2.08
CA VAL A 139 3.44 10.46 -2.58
C VAL A 139 2.44 10.72 -1.47
N LEU A 140 1.99 9.70 -0.74
CA LEU A 140 1.00 9.89 0.34
C LEU A 140 1.54 10.80 1.47
N LEU A 141 2.77 10.57 1.95
CA LEU A 141 3.43 11.40 2.96
C LEU A 141 3.60 12.85 2.50
N ALA A 142 3.96 13.04 1.24
CA ALA A 142 4.20 14.35 0.67
C ALA A 142 2.94 15.20 0.65
N PHE A 143 1.72 14.70 0.83
CA PHE A 143 0.53 15.56 0.89
C PHE A 143 -0.14 15.57 2.27
N MET A 144 0.50 14.98 3.28
CA MET A 144 0.10 15.14 4.68
C MET A 144 0.45 16.53 5.22
N ALA A 145 -0.19 16.91 6.31
CA ALA A 145 0.23 18.07 7.09
C ALA A 145 1.67 17.88 7.60
N ASP A 146 2.45 18.96 7.61
CA ASP A 146 3.88 18.91 7.95
C ASP A 146 4.15 18.31 9.33
N ASP A 147 3.29 18.59 10.31
CA ASP A 147 3.44 18.10 11.68
C ASP A 147 3.18 16.59 11.76
N ASP A 148 2.17 16.08 11.06
CA ASP A 148 1.88 14.64 10.98
C ASP A 148 2.99 13.90 10.23
N MET A 149 3.42 14.44 9.08
CA MET A 149 4.55 13.91 8.32
C MET A 149 5.81 13.83 9.19
N ARG A 150 6.16 14.92 9.91
CA ARG A 150 7.30 14.91 10.83
C ARG A 150 7.11 13.89 11.94
N ALA A 151 5.91 13.79 12.51
CA ALA A 151 5.63 12.82 13.56
C ALA A 151 5.87 11.36 13.09
N LEU A 152 5.47 11.02 11.86
CA LEU A 152 5.71 9.71 11.27
C LEU A 152 7.19 9.42 10.99
N LEU A 153 7.97 10.46 10.69
CA LEU A 153 9.39 10.34 10.36
C LEU A 153 10.34 10.56 11.54
N ARG A 154 9.83 10.84 12.75
CA ARG A 154 10.64 11.05 13.97
C ARG A 154 11.40 9.81 14.44
N GLY A 155 10.91 8.61 14.11
CA GLY A 155 11.49 7.34 14.55
C GLY A 155 12.60 6.83 13.62
N PRO A 156 13.38 5.82 14.07
CA PRO A 156 14.35 5.18 13.20
C PRO A 156 13.65 4.52 12.01
N LEU A 157 14.05 4.92 10.79
CA LEU A 157 13.55 4.32 9.56
C LEU A 157 14.23 2.97 9.33
N ARG A 158 13.43 1.93 9.11
CA ARG A 158 13.96 0.60 8.83
C ARG A 158 14.69 0.59 7.49
N LYS A 159 15.95 0.16 7.49
CA LYS A 159 16.70 -0.17 6.28
C LYS A 159 16.25 -1.54 5.77
N ILE A 160 15.63 -1.59 4.60
CA ILE A 160 15.05 -2.82 4.01
C ILE A 160 16.03 -3.44 3.02
N THR A 161 16.67 -2.61 2.21
CA THR A 161 17.71 -2.93 1.23
C THR A 161 18.89 -1.97 1.40
N GLN A 162 19.92 -2.13 0.57
CA GLN A 162 21.04 -1.18 0.56
C GLN A 162 20.63 0.22 0.09
N GLU A 163 19.65 0.29 -0.81
CA GLU A 163 19.15 1.52 -1.43
C GLU A 163 18.06 2.22 -0.59
N THR A 164 17.57 1.61 0.50
CA THR A 164 16.54 2.24 1.33
C THR A 164 17.05 3.55 1.93
N ILE A 165 16.36 4.64 1.62
CA ILE A 165 16.60 5.94 2.23
C ILE A 165 16.11 5.91 3.68
N VAL A 166 17.03 6.10 4.62
CA VAL A 166 16.76 6.10 6.07
C VAL A 166 17.13 7.41 6.75
N ASP A 167 17.74 8.33 6.01
CA ASP A 167 18.04 9.68 6.49
C ASP A 167 16.80 10.57 6.38
N ALA A 168 16.42 11.20 7.50
CA ALA A 168 15.19 11.97 7.59
C ALA A 168 15.25 13.25 6.76
N GLU A 169 16.39 13.94 6.74
CA GLU A 169 16.56 15.18 5.95
C GLU A 169 16.50 14.90 4.45
N THR A 170 17.20 13.86 3.98
CA THR A 170 17.10 13.37 2.60
C THR A 170 15.65 13.05 2.23
N LEU A 171 14.91 12.40 3.13
CA LEU A 171 13.51 12.09 2.90
C LEU A 171 12.63 13.35 2.86
N PHE A 172 12.86 14.34 3.73
CA PHE A 172 12.13 15.61 3.68
C PHE A 172 12.35 16.36 2.37
N GLU A 173 13.58 16.42 1.88
CA GLU A 173 13.89 17.03 0.57
C GLU A 173 13.16 16.32 -0.57
N LEU A 174 13.16 14.98 -0.55
CA LEU A 174 12.42 14.18 -1.51
C LEU A 174 10.91 14.45 -1.45
N LEU A 175 10.31 14.47 -0.26
CA LEU A 175 8.87 14.74 -0.10
C LEU A 175 8.51 16.15 -0.57
N ARG A 176 9.41 17.12 -0.37
CA ARG A 176 9.24 18.48 -0.88
C ARG A 176 9.29 18.52 -2.40
N ALA A 177 10.22 17.80 -3.03
CA ALA A 177 10.28 17.64 -4.48
C ALA A 177 9.03 16.93 -5.02
N VAL A 178 8.49 15.94 -4.29
CA VAL A 178 7.24 15.24 -4.66
C VAL A 178 6.05 16.21 -4.65
N ARG A 179 5.94 17.11 -3.67
CA ARG A 179 4.91 18.17 -3.66
C ARG A 179 5.02 19.11 -4.86
N GLU A 180 6.24 19.45 -5.25
CA GLU A 180 6.49 20.38 -6.36
C GLU A 180 6.22 19.74 -7.73
N HIS A 181 6.68 18.52 -7.95
CA HIS A 181 6.65 17.85 -9.25
C HIS A 181 5.46 16.90 -9.43
N GLY A 182 4.83 16.47 -8.33
CA GLY A 182 3.65 15.62 -8.36
C GLY A 182 3.91 14.16 -8.69
N PHE A 183 5.12 13.68 -8.46
CA PHE A 183 5.45 12.27 -8.60
C PHE A 183 6.61 11.87 -7.69
N SER A 184 6.71 10.58 -7.40
CA SER A 184 7.87 9.97 -6.78
C SER A 184 8.30 8.75 -7.59
N ALA A 185 9.60 8.51 -7.65
CA ALA A 185 10.17 7.23 -8.08
C ALA A 185 10.86 6.54 -6.90
N SER A 186 10.92 5.21 -6.94
CA SER A 186 11.70 4.39 -6.02
C SER A 186 12.28 3.21 -6.78
N ARG A 187 13.52 2.82 -6.49
CA ARG A 187 14.21 1.74 -7.19
C ARG A 187 15.07 0.93 -6.23
N ASP A 188 14.77 -0.36 -6.14
CA ASP A 188 15.46 -1.32 -5.28
C ASP A 188 15.40 -1.00 -3.78
N GLU A 189 14.56 -0.04 -3.36
CA GLU A 189 14.51 0.48 -1.98
C GLU A 189 13.66 -0.35 -1.01
N ASN A 190 12.52 -0.86 -1.49
CA ASN A 190 11.64 -1.75 -0.72
C ASN A 190 11.90 -3.23 -1.04
N THR A 191 12.30 -3.52 -2.27
CA THR A 191 12.57 -4.88 -2.75
C THR A 191 13.62 -4.79 -3.84
N VAL A 192 14.69 -5.58 -3.72
CA VAL A 192 15.73 -5.66 -4.75
C VAL A 192 15.11 -6.22 -6.04
N GLY A 193 15.36 -5.57 -7.18
CA GLY A 193 14.79 -5.90 -8.47
C GLY A 193 13.48 -5.18 -8.80
N LEU A 194 12.96 -4.31 -7.91
CA LEU A 194 11.68 -3.60 -8.09
C LEU A 194 11.90 -2.09 -8.23
N GLY A 195 11.45 -1.53 -9.34
CA GLY A 195 11.26 -0.10 -9.52
C GLY A 195 9.77 0.27 -9.52
N ALA A 196 9.46 1.49 -9.11
CA ALA A 196 8.11 2.03 -9.19
C ALA A 196 8.11 3.56 -9.37
N VAL A 197 7.10 4.05 -10.10
CA VAL A 197 6.77 5.48 -10.20
C VAL A 197 5.33 5.66 -9.73
N SER A 198 5.09 6.70 -8.94
CA SER A 198 3.78 6.99 -8.34
C SER A 198 3.38 8.46 -8.46
N VAL A 199 2.08 8.71 -8.53
CA VAL A 199 1.48 10.06 -8.62
C VAL A 199 0.26 10.16 -7.68
N PRO A 200 -0.08 11.35 -7.18
CA PRO A 200 -1.22 11.54 -6.28
C PRO A 200 -2.56 11.45 -6.99
N VAL A 201 -3.60 11.08 -6.25
CA VAL A 201 -5.01 11.15 -6.67
C VAL A 201 -5.72 12.14 -5.74
N PHE A 202 -6.39 13.13 -6.32
CA PHE A 202 -7.05 14.20 -5.59
C PHE A 202 -8.57 14.03 -5.60
N ASP A 203 -9.21 14.39 -4.49
CA ASP A 203 -10.68 14.52 -4.39
C ASP A 203 -11.17 15.92 -4.80
N ALA A 204 -12.48 16.16 -4.65
CA ALA A 204 -13.13 17.44 -4.90
C ALA A 204 -12.59 18.60 -4.06
N HIS A 205 -12.01 18.33 -2.89
CA HIS A 205 -11.41 19.31 -2.00
C HIS A 205 -9.92 19.54 -2.28
N ARG A 206 -9.36 18.89 -3.31
CA ARG A 206 -7.93 18.87 -3.64
C ARG A 206 -7.08 18.26 -2.52
N VAL A 207 -7.65 17.35 -1.76
CA VAL A 207 -6.93 16.51 -0.80
C VAL A 207 -6.47 15.24 -1.51
N VAL A 208 -5.26 14.79 -1.22
CA VAL A 208 -4.77 13.51 -1.74
C VAL A 208 -5.41 12.37 -0.98
N ILE A 209 -6.21 11.57 -1.70
CA ILE A 209 -6.96 10.42 -1.17
C ILE A 209 -6.36 9.08 -1.61
N GLY A 210 -5.35 9.11 -2.47
CA GLY A 210 -4.65 7.91 -2.89
C GLY A 210 -3.43 8.20 -3.77
N ALA A 211 -2.73 7.14 -4.15
CA ALA A 211 -1.61 7.19 -5.09
C ALA A 211 -1.76 6.09 -6.15
N LEU A 212 -1.69 6.46 -7.43
CA LEU A 212 -1.55 5.50 -8.52
C LEU A 212 -0.07 5.21 -8.75
N SER A 213 0.26 3.95 -9.03
CA SER A 213 1.64 3.52 -9.21
C SER A 213 1.78 2.55 -10.38
N ILE A 214 2.90 2.65 -11.11
CA ILE A 214 3.39 1.63 -12.03
C ILE A 214 4.62 0.99 -11.38
N ALA A 215 4.63 -0.33 -11.28
CA ALA A 215 5.72 -1.14 -10.75
C ALA A 215 6.30 -2.05 -11.83
N PHE A 216 7.62 -2.05 -11.94
CA PHE A 216 8.38 -2.70 -13.01
C PHE A 216 9.65 -3.37 -12.47
N PRO A 217 10.21 -4.37 -13.18
CA PRO A 217 11.51 -4.93 -12.83
C PRO A 217 12.58 -3.85 -13.04
N SER A 218 13.39 -3.55 -12.02
CA SER A 218 14.36 -2.45 -12.10
C SER A 218 15.35 -2.64 -13.25
N HIS A 219 15.76 -3.87 -13.56
CA HIS A 219 16.65 -4.14 -14.70
C HIS A 219 16.03 -3.91 -16.09
N ASN A 220 14.69 -3.85 -16.21
CA ASN A 220 14.01 -3.71 -17.50
C ASN A 220 13.75 -2.26 -17.92
N VAL A 221 13.81 -1.32 -16.98
CA VAL A 221 13.53 0.10 -17.24
C VAL A 221 14.74 0.89 -16.78
N ALA A 222 15.41 1.59 -17.69
CA ALA A 222 16.48 2.51 -17.32
C ALA A 222 15.92 3.75 -16.61
N ARG A 223 16.72 4.42 -15.77
CA ARG A 223 16.28 5.65 -15.08
C ARG A 223 15.81 6.74 -16.05
N SER A 224 16.42 6.83 -17.24
CA SER A 224 16.02 7.75 -18.30
C SER A 224 14.64 7.44 -18.90
N GLU A 225 14.17 6.20 -18.77
CA GLU A 225 12.91 5.73 -19.34
C GLU A 225 11.75 5.82 -18.34
N GLU A 226 12.02 6.04 -17.05
CA GLU A 226 10.99 6.22 -16.02
C GLU A 226 10.03 7.38 -16.35
N ALA A 227 10.57 8.44 -16.98
CA ALA A 227 9.77 9.58 -17.46
C ALA A 227 8.71 9.18 -18.50
N ALA A 228 8.95 8.13 -19.30
CA ALA A 228 7.99 7.64 -20.29
C ALA A 228 6.78 6.95 -19.61
N LEU A 229 6.96 6.38 -18.42
CA LEU A 229 5.89 5.80 -17.61
C LEU A 229 5.07 6.88 -16.87
N LEU A 230 5.68 8.04 -16.60
CA LEU A 230 5.04 9.11 -15.85
C LEU A 230 3.87 9.75 -16.60
N ALA A 231 4.03 10.03 -17.90
CA ALA A 231 2.99 10.66 -18.70
C ALA A 231 1.66 9.87 -18.75
N PRO A 232 1.62 8.56 -19.08
CA PRO A 232 0.38 7.78 -19.01
C PRO A 232 -0.18 7.72 -17.58
N LEU A 233 0.68 7.55 -16.57
CA LEU A 233 0.27 7.50 -15.18
C LEU A 233 -0.39 8.80 -14.70
N GLN A 234 0.17 9.97 -15.03
CA GLN A 234 -0.42 11.27 -14.73
C GLN A 234 -1.74 11.51 -15.47
N ARG A 235 -1.87 11.03 -16.71
CA ARG A 235 -3.15 11.07 -17.43
C ARG A 235 -4.23 10.26 -16.71
N ALA A 236 -3.91 9.04 -16.29
CA ALA A 236 -4.84 8.20 -15.53
C ALA A 236 -5.24 8.84 -14.18
N ALA A 237 -4.27 9.38 -13.45
CA ALA A 237 -4.52 10.06 -12.17
C ALA A 237 -5.35 11.34 -12.33
N ARG A 238 -5.14 12.10 -13.42
CA ARG A 238 -6.00 13.24 -13.78
C ARG A 238 -7.43 12.79 -14.02
N THR A 239 -7.63 11.79 -14.88
CA THR A 239 -8.96 11.25 -15.18
C THR A 239 -9.65 10.75 -13.91
N LEU A 240 -8.94 10.00 -13.06
CA LEU A 240 -9.47 9.52 -11.80
C LEU A 240 -9.86 10.67 -10.87
N SER A 241 -8.97 11.63 -10.66
CA SER A 241 -9.23 12.78 -9.79
C SER A 241 -10.42 13.60 -10.28
N GLN A 242 -10.55 13.81 -11.59
CA GLN A 242 -11.70 14.52 -12.19
C GLN A 242 -13.02 13.78 -11.96
N ARG A 243 -13.04 12.45 -12.10
CA ARG A 243 -14.23 11.65 -11.80
C ARG A 243 -14.59 11.66 -10.30
N LEU A 244 -13.61 11.89 -9.43
CA LEU A 244 -13.77 12.09 -7.99
C LEU A 244 -14.04 13.56 -7.61
N GLY A 245 -14.32 14.42 -8.61
CA GLY A 245 -14.75 15.80 -8.43
C GLY A 245 -13.62 16.83 -8.33
N CYS A 246 -12.35 16.44 -8.47
CA CYS A 246 -11.25 17.40 -8.49
C CYS A 246 -11.34 18.29 -9.76
N PRO A 247 -11.48 19.62 -9.61
CA PRO A 247 -11.71 20.51 -10.75
C PRO A 247 -10.48 20.65 -11.66
N VAL A 248 -9.28 20.65 -11.07
CA VAL A 248 -8.01 20.81 -11.80
C VAL A 248 -6.96 19.92 -11.17
N TYR A 249 -6.43 18.99 -11.96
CA TYR A 249 -5.29 18.17 -11.56
C TYR A 249 -3.99 18.98 -11.74
N PRO A 250 -3.19 19.19 -10.68
CA PRO A 250 -2.11 20.18 -10.68
C PRO A 250 -0.83 19.77 -11.44
N TYR A 251 -0.74 18.53 -11.93
CA TYR A 251 0.50 17.99 -12.51
C TYR A 251 0.35 17.47 -13.94
N GLY A 252 1.47 17.39 -14.66
CA GLY A 252 1.56 16.72 -15.96
C GLY A 252 0.76 17.36 -17.09
N SER A 253 0.48 18.66 -17.03
CA SER A 253 -0.22 19.37 -18.10
C SER A 253 0.51 19.18 -19.43
N ALA A 254 -0.22 18.74 -20.45
CA ALA A 254 0.25 18.83 -21.82
C ALA A 254 0.42 20.32 -22.12
N ARG A 255 1.65 20.77 -22.34
CA ARG A 255 1.87 21.99 -23.11
C ARG A 255 1.61 21.69 -24.58
#